data_AF-A0A969DXE6-F1
#
_entry.id   AF-A0A969DXE6-F1
#
_cell.length_a   1.000
_cell.length_b   1.000
_cell.length_c   1.000
_cell.angle_alpha   90.00
_cell.angle_beta   90.00
_cell.angle_gamma   90.00
#
_symmetry.space_group_name_H-M   'P 1'
#
loop_
_entity.id
_entity.type
_entity.pdbx_description
1 polymer ?
#
loop_
_entity_poly.entity_id
_entity_poly.type
_entity_poly.pdbx_seq_one_letter_code
_entity_poly.pdbx_strand_id
1 'polypeptide(L)'
;MTSRLPAPRFHPSALAKPPSSPLAAGLLWGLLCLALPLGLAAVALPIAAPAQAGTCASNCGPRPLRFIPGELVQVELANRTTGVILLEEVQGSDPIPVSPRGSFRLTRQGGTVKNSSVVFWDAQGFPLQVELSQPQQDVLRIEVNSGYTVPGDRAIYLRDDGSVQIL
;
A
#
# COMPACT_ATOMS: atom_id res chain seq x y z
N MET A 1 -45.50 -31.69 -6.38
CA MET A 1 -46.30 -30.47 -6.13
C MET A 1 -45.34 -29.29 -6.10
N THR A 2 -45.36 -28.52 -7.18
CA THR A 2 -44.48 -27.40 -7.50
C THR A 2 -45.10 -26.08 -7.03
N SER A 3 -44.34 -25.24 -6.31
CA SER A 3 -44.70 -23.83 -6.11
C SER A 3 -43.48 -22.95 -6.41
N ARG A 4 -43.53 -22.26 -7.54
CA ARG A 4 -42.57 -21.23 -7.96
C ARG A 4 -43.10 -19.88 -7.46
N LEU A 5 -42.28 -19.15 -6.70
CA LEU A 5 -42.53 -17.76 -6.36
C LEU A 5 -42.07 -16.84 -7.53
N PRO A 6 -42.84 -15.79 -7.89
CA PRO A 6 -42.49 -14.89 -8.98
C PRO A 6 -41.57 -13.74 -8.52
N ALA A 7 -40.65 -13.36 -9.42
CA ALA A 7 -39.76 -12.20 -9.28
C ALA A 7 -40.49 -10.87 -9.57
N PRO A 8 -40.12 -9.76 -8.90
CA PRO A 8 -40.65 -8.44 -9.22
C PRO A 8 -39.98 -7.81 -10.46
N ARG A 9 -40.81 -7.37 -11.42
CA ARG A 9 -40.48 -6.44 -12.51
C ARG A 9 -40.54 -5.01 -11.98
N PHE A 10 -39.55 -4.18 -12.28
CA PHE A 10 -39.70 -2.72 -12.28
C PHE A 10 -39.13 -2.10 -13.55
N HIS A 11 -39.93 -1.19 -14.11
CA HIS A 11 -39.81 -0.58 -15.43
C HIS A 11 -38.78 0.56 -15.47
N PRO A 12 -38.18 0.85 -16.65
CA PRO A 12 -37.32 2.00 -16.88
C PRO A 12 -38.15 3.28 -17.10
N SER A 13 -37.85 4.34 -16.35
CA SER A 13 -38.42 5.67 -16.57
C SER A 13 -37.71 6.41 -17.70
N ALA A 14 -38.51 6.86 -18.67
CA ALA A 14 -38.19 7.78 -19.76
C ALA A 14 -37.57 9.09 -19.25
N LEU A 15 -36.49 9.60 -19.86
CA LEU A 15 -36.42 10.44 -21.06
C LEU A 15 -37.25 11.75 -20.94
N ALA A 16 -36.55 12.85 -20.64
CA ALA A 16 -37.04 14.20 -20.85
C ALA A 16 -35.92 15.11 -21.39
N LYS A 17 -36.07 15.53 -22.64
CA LYS A 17 -35.40 16.64 -23.34
C LYS A 17 -36.48 17.71 -23.54
N PRO A 18 -36.24 19.01 -23.27
CA PRO A 18 -36.02 20.00 -24.36
C PRO A 18 -35.35 21.32 -23.85
N PRO A 19 -35.37 22.46 -24.57
CA PRO A 19 -35.21 22.73 -26.00
C PRO A 19 -34.06 23.73 -26.30
N SER A 20 -33.90 23.92 -27.60
CA SER A 20 -33.11 24.86 -28.40
C SER A 20 -33.09 26.35 -28.00
N SER A 21 -31.96 26.98 -28.37
CA SER A 21 -31.60 28.40 -28.45
C SER A 21 -32.65 29.33 -29.09
N PRO A 22 -32.46 30.65 -28.93
CA PRO A 22 -32.12 31.44 -30.11
C PRO A 22 -31.03 32.51 -29.90
N LEU A 23 -30.48 32.90 -31.05
CA LEU A 23 -29.44 33.88 -31.36
C LEU A 23 -29.81 35.34 -31.04
N ALA A 24 -28.75 36.16 -30.98
CA ALA A 24 -28.66 37.56 -31.41
C ALA A 24 -29.19 38.65 -30.47
N ALA A 25 -28.26 39.48 -29.96
CA ALA A 25 -28.30 40.96 -30.06
C ALA A 25 -27.14 41.56 -29.24
N GLY A 26 -26.56 42.67 -29.76
CA GLY A 26 -25.79 43.61 -28.94
C GLY A 26 -24.31 43.75 -29.25
N LEU A 27 -23.97 44.00 -30.51
CA LEU A 27 -22.81 44.83 -30.85
C LEU A 27 -23.08 46.27 -30.39
N LEU A 28 -22.01 46.97 -29.99
CA LEU A 28 -21.92 48.42 -29.70
C LEU A 28 -22.40 48.83 -28.31
N TRP A 29 -21.46 48.96 -27.37
CA TRP A 29 -21.22 50.11 -26.47
C TRP A 29 -19.71 50.00 -26.17
N GLY A 30 -18.85 50.82 -26.76
CA GLY A 30 -18.80 52.24 -26.49
C GLY A 30 -17.46 52.48 -25.79
N LEU A 31 -16.42 52.68 -26.61
CA LEU A 31 -15.13 53.22 -26.17
C LEU A 31 -15.36 54.50 -25.37
N LEU A 32 -15.21 54.47 -24.06
CA LEU A 32 -14.93 55.66 -23.26
C LEU A 32 -14.39 55.27 -21.89
N CYS A 33 -13.08 55.49 -21.70
CA CYS A 33 -12.44 55.99 -20.47
C CYS A 33 -10.96 55.56 -20.46
N LEU A 34 -10.19 56.27 -21.28
CA LEU A 34 -8.77 56.51 -21.05
C LEU A 34 -8.64 57.37 -19.78
N ALA A 35 -8.23 56.76 -18.65
CA ALA A 35 -7.48 57.45 -17.59
C ALA A 35 -6.80 56.41 -16.66
N LEU A 36 -5.47 56.55 -16.60
CA LEU A 36 -4.45 55.89 -15.76
C LEU A 36 -4.83 55.65 -14.27
N PRO A 37 -4.20 54.68 -13.56
CA PRO A 37 -2.74 54.65 -13.41
C PRO A 37 -2.05 53.30 -13.62
N LEU A 38 -0.79 53.43 -14.08
CA LEU A 38 0.30 52.49 -13.88
C LEU A 38 0.34 52.02 -12.42
N GLY A 39 -0.22 50.85 -12.15
CA GLY A 39 0.08 50.08 -10.95
C GLY A 39 1.25 49.16 -11.26
N LEU A 40 2.43 49.48 -10.72
CA LEU A 40 3.61 48.62 -10.74
C LEU A 40 3.27 47.30 -10.01
N ALA A 41 2.78 46.30 -10.74
CA ALA A 41 2.70 44.93 -10.23
C ALA A 41 4.13 44.37 -10.23
N ALA A 42 4.87 44.59 -9.14
CA ALA A 42 6.08 43.86 -8.85
C ALA A 42 5.69 42.38 -8.68
N VAL A 43 5.74 41.62 -9.78
CA VAL A 43 5.65 40.17 -9.74
C VAL A 43 6.92 39.69 -9.05
N ALA A 44 6.84 39.51 -7.73
CA ALA A 44 7.83 38.78 -6.97
C ALA A 44 7.78 37.32 -7.46
N LEU A 45 8.60 37.00 -8.46
CA LEU A 45 8.92 35.62 -8.80
C LEU A 45 9.55 35.00 -7.55
N PRO A 46 8.96 33.95 -6.94
CA PRO A 46 9.66 33.23 -5.90
C PRO A 46 10.85 32.57 -6.59
N ILE A 47 12.03 33.14 -6.39
CA ILE A 47 13.30 32.52 -6.77
C ILE A 47 13.45 31.35 -5.79
N ALA A 48 12.84 30.22 -6.12
CA ALA A 48 13.04 28.99 -5.38
C ALA A 48 14.52 28.64 -5.52
N ALA A 49 15.27 28.80 -4.42
CA ALA A 49 16.64 28.34 -4.35
C ALA A 49 16.67 26.85 -4.76
N PRO A 50 17.68 26.41 -5.54
CA PRO A 50 17.76 25.01 -5.93
C PRO A 50 17.80 24.16 -4.66
N ALA A 51 16.76 23.34 -4.47
CA ALA A 51 16.73 22.38 -3.38
C ALA A 51 17.89 21.40 -3.60
N GLN A 52 18.96 21.55 -2.82
CA GLN A 52 20.05 20.61 -2.81
C GLN A 52 19.55 19.36 -2.10
N ALA A 53 19.22 18.32 -2.87
CA ALA A 53 18.95 17.01 -2.32
C ALA A 53 20.24 16.52 -1.65
N GLY A 54 20.25 16.47 -0.31
CA GLY A 54 21.38 15.92 0.43
C GLY A 54 21.61 14.48 0.01
N THR A 55 22.82 14.15 -0.42
CA THR A 55 23.19 12.76 -0.65
C THR A 55 23.33 12.06 0.69
N CYS A 56 22.69 10.91 0.84
CA CYS A 56 22.85 10.04 1.99
C CYS A 56 24.23 9.37 1.93
N ALA A 57 25.29 10.14 2.19
CA ALA A 57 26.67 9.66 2.07
C ALA A 57 27.24 9.18 3.41
N SER A 58 26.70 9.65 4.54
CA SER A 58 27.33 9.43 5.86
C SER A 58 26.37 9.20 7.04
N ASN A 59 25.05 9.41 6.88
CA ASN A 59 24.04 9.15 7.91
C ASN A 59 22.80 8.48 7.31
N CYS A 60 23.01 7.44 6.50
CA CYS A 60 21.91 6.60 6.09
C CYS A 60 21.45 5.76 7.25
N GLY A 61 20.14 5.74 7.47
CA GLY A 61 19.52 4.73 8.29
C GLY A 61 19.88 3.31 7.81
N PRO A 62 19.41 2.28 8.52
CA PRO A 62 19.67 0.90 8.15
C PRO A 62 19.33 0.66 6.68
N ARG A 63 20.22 -0.05 5.97
CA ARG A 63 20.01 -0.41 4.57
C ARG A 63 18.66 -1.14 4.47
N PRO A 64 17.76 -0.70 3.56
CA PRO A 64 16.52 -1.42 3.33
C PRO A 64 16.80 -2.87 2.91
N LEU A 65 16.07 -3.81 3.50
CA LEU A 65 16.14 -5.22 3.11
C LEU A 65 15.62 -5.38 1.69
N ARG A 66 16.45 -5.95 0.82
CA ARG A 66 16.12 -6.13 -0.59
C ARG A 66 16.73 -7.40 -1.16
N PHE A 67 15.92 -8.15 -1.90
CA PHE A 67 16.31 -9.35 -2.63
C PHE A 67 16.40 -9.05 -4.13
N ILE A 68 17.12 -9.89 -4.86
CA ILE A 68 17.21 -9.78 -6.32
C ILE A 68 15.92 -10.34 -6.93
N PRO A 69 15.17 -9.54 -7.73
CA PRO A 69 13.95 -10.03 -8.36
C PRO A 69 14.20 -11.27 -9.23
N GLY A 70 13.32 -12.26 -9.09
CA GLY A 70 13.38 -13.55 -9.80
C GLY A 70 14.24 -14.63 -9.14
N GLU A 71 15.08 -14.29 -8.15
CA GLU A 71 15.86 -15.27 -7.38
C GLU A 71 15.02 -15.97 -6.31
N LEU A 72 15.42 -17.18 -5.92
CA LEU A 72 14.78 -17.86 -4.80
C LEU A 72 15.11 -17.15 -3.48
N VAL A 73 14.11 -17.00 -2.62
CA VAL A 73 14.22 -16.45 -1.27
C VAL A 73 13.69 -17.48 -0.28
N GLN A 74 14.55 -17.94 0.63
CA GLN A 74 14.16 -18.75 1.76
C GLN A 74 13.65 -17.85 2.88
N VAL A 75 12.39 -17.99 3.23
CA VAL A 75 11.77 -17.26 4.33
C VAL A 75 11.80 -18.13 5.58
N GLU A 76 12.46 -17.63 6.62
CA GLU A 76 12.57 -18.28 7.92
C GLU A 76 11.83 -17.45 8.97
N LEU A 77 10.75 -18.00 9.53
CA LEU A 77 10.03 -17.37 10.64
C LEU A 77 10.44 -18.03 11.94
N ALA A 78 10.80 -17.22 12.95
CA ALA A 78 11.13 -17.68 14.30
C ALA A 78 10.15 -17.09 15.31
N ASN A 79 9.47 -17.95 16.05
CA ASN A 79 8.57 -17.53 17.13
C ASN A 79 9.39 -17.31 18.42
N ARG A 80 9.58 -16.04 18.80
CA ARG A 80 10.23 -15.63 20.05
C ARG A 80 9.23 -15.30 21.17
N THR A 81 7.94 -15.38 20.89
CA THR A 81 6.87 -15.18 21.87
C THR A 81 6.75 -16.36 22.83
N THR A 82 5.91 -16.20 23.85
CA THR A 82 5.51 -17.29 24.75
C THR A 82 4.28 -18.07 24.24
N GLY A 83 3.62 -17.59 23.19
CA GLY A 83 2.37 -18.14 22.64
C GLY A 83 2.57 -18.87 21.31
N VAL A 84 1.50 -19.51 20.83
CA VAL A 84 1.48 -20.09 19.47
C VAL A 84 1.14 -18.98 18.48
N ILE A 85 1.95 -18.85 17.45
CA ILE A 85 1.65 -17.97 16.30
C ILE A 85 1.05 -18.84 15.21
N LEU A 86 -0.02 -18.35 14.58
CA LEU A 86 -0.59 -18.94 13.38
C LEU A 86 -0.04 -18.18 12.18
N LEU A 87 0.48 -18.91 11.20
CA LEU A 87 1.06 -18.39 9.97
C LEU A 87 0.25 -18.86 8.77
N GLU A 88 -0.13 -17.97 7.88
CA GLU A 88 -0.84 -18.32 6.65
C GLU A 88 -0.22 -17.62 5.44
N GLU A 89 -0.15 -18.34 4.32
CA GLU A 89 0.18 -17.77 3.03
C GLU A 89 -1.08 -17.12 2.43
N VAL A 90 -0.97 -15.90 1.94
CA VAL A 90 -2.11 -15.10 1.43
C VAL A 90 -2.84 -15.76 0.24
N GLN A 91 -2.29 -16.81 -0.35
CA GLN A 91 -2.97 -17.63 -1.36
C GLN A 91 -3.98 -18.65 -0.77
N GLY A 92 -4.33 -18.52 0.51
CA GLY A 92 -5.40 -19.29 1.16
C GLY A 92 -4.97 -20.67 1.63
N SER A 93 -3.73 -20.81 2.10
CA SER A 93 -3.29 -22.03 2.78
C SER A 93 -3.96 -22.15 4.14
N ASP A 94 -4.14 -23.37 4.66
CA ASP A 94 -4.53 -23.53 6.06
C ASP A 94 -3.50 -22.86 7.00
N PRO A 95 -3.94 -22.22 8.11
CA PRO A 95 -3.02 -21.65 9.08
C PRO A 95 -2.12 -22.72 9.70
N ILE A 96 -0.81 -22.45 9.68
CA ILE A 96 0.23 -23.32 10.20
C ILE A 96 0.62 -22.84 11.60
N PRO A 97 0.44 -23.65 12.65
CA PRO A 97 0.85 -23.28 14.00
C PRO A 97 2.37 -23.36 14.16
N VAL A 98 2.96 -22.29 14.69
CA VAL A 98 4.37 -22.19 15.05
C VAL A 98 4.46 -22.06 16.57
N SER A 99 4.89 -23.13 17.23
CA SER A 99 5.05 -23.18 18.69
C SER A 99 6.09 -22.17 19.19
N PRO A 100 6.03 -21.76 20.48
CA PRO A 100 7.06 -20.95 21.11
C PRO A 100 8.46 -21.54 20.88
N ARG A 101 9.44 -20.69 20.55
CA ARG A 101 10.82 -21.08 20.20
C ARG A 101 10.94 -21.95 18.94
N GLY A 102 9.83 -22.25 18.29
CA GLY A 102 9.78 -22.94 17.01
C GLY A 102 10.17 -22.03 15.85
N SER A 103 10.44 -22.66 14.71
CA SER A 103 10.69 -21.97 13.47
C SER A 103 9.97 -22.64 12.31
N PHE A 104 9.56 -21.84 11.35
CA PHE A 104 8.99 -22.30 10.09
C PHE A 104 9.88 -21.86 8.92
N ARG A 105 9.99 -22.67 7.88
CA ARG A 105 10.75 -22.35 6.67
C ARG A 105 9.91 -22.63 5.44
N LEU A 106 9.98 -21.72 4.49
CA LEU A 106 9.35 -21.86 3.18
C LEU A 106 10.26 -21.24 2.11
N THR A 107 10.25 -21.79 0.91
CA THR A 107 11.02 -21.27 -0.22
C THR A 107 10.09 -20.50 -1.17
N ARG A 108 10.48 -19.28 -1.54
CA ARG A 108 9.76 -18.42 -2.50
C ARG A 108 10.60 -18.15 -3.73
N GLN A 109 9.94 -17.90 -4.85
CA GLN A 109 10.59 -17.32 -6.03
C GLN A 109 10.30 -15.82 -6.05
N GLY A 110 11.35 -15.02 -5.95
CA GLY A 110 11.32 -13.57 -5.73
C GLY A 110 10.85 -12.74 -6.92
N GLY A 111 9.93 -13.21 -7.76
CA GLY A 111 9.43 -12.39 -8.86
C GLY A 111 8.38 -13.00 -9.81
N THR A 112 7.80 -14.16 -9.53
CA THR A 112 6.91 -14.83 -10.51
C THR A 112 5.61 -15.39 -9.93
N VAL A 113 5.47 -15.51 -8.61
CA VAL A 113 4.22 -15.90 -7.96
C VAL A 113 3.66 -14.70 -7.22
N LYS A 114 2.62 -14.11 -7.82
CA LYS A 114 1.74 -13.05 -7.31
C LYS A 114 1.89 -12.84 -5.80
N ASN A 115 2.72 -11.88 -5.39
CA ASN A 115 2.91 -11.42 -4.01
C ASN A 115 3.17 -12.55 -3.00
N SER A 116 4.44 -12.81 -2.70
CA SER A 116 4.82 -13.71 -1.62
C SER A 116 4.61 -13.01 -0.28
N SER A 117 3.37 -13.00 0.18
CA SER A 117 2.96 -12.39 1.44
C SER A 117 2.66 -13.48 2.46
N VAL A 118 3.13 -13.29 3.68
CA VAL A 118 2.75 -14.12 4.83
C VAL A 118 1.99 -13.25 5.81
N VAL A 119 0.86 -13.76 6.27
CA VAL A 119 0.08 -13.17 7.35
C VAL A 119 0.27 -14.02 8.59
N PHE A 120 0.30 -13.38 9.75
CA PHE A 120 0.48 -14.07 11.01
C PHE A 120 -0.28 -13.37 12.13
N TRP A 121 -0.69 -14.15 13.12
CA TRP A 121 -1.34 -13.65 14.32
C TRP A 121 -1.08 -14.57 15.51
N ASP A 122 -1.14 -14.00 16.70
CA ASP A 122 -1.10 -14.78 17.93
C ASP A 122 -2.43 -15.53 18.11
N ALA A 123 -2.38 -16.80 18.49
CA ALA A 123 -3.57 -17.64 18.65
C ALA A 123 -4.53 -17.13 19.75
N GLN A 124 -4.03 -16.32 20.69
CA GLN A 124 -4.81 -15.71 21.78
C GLN A 124 -5.13 -14.23 21.49
N GLY A 125 -4.68 -13.69 20.35
CA GLY A 125 -4.96 -12.32 19.92
C GLY A 125 -4.03 -11.26 20.50
N PHE A 126 -2.89 -11.65 21.11
CA PHE A 126 -1.90 -10.68 21.59
C PHE A 126 -1.23 -9.92 20.44
N PRO A 127 -0.87 -8.64 20.64
CA PRO A 127 -0.12 -7.88 19.64
C PRO A 127 1.28 -8.49 19.44
N LEU A 128 1.72 -8.47 18.19
CA LEU A 128 3.03 -8.97 17.77
C LEU A 128 3.90 -7.82 17.26
N GLN A 129 5.21 -8.03 17.36
CA GLN A 129 6.21 -7.14 16.79
C GLN A 129 7.21 -7.98 15.98
N VAL A 130 7.60 -7.51 14.81
CA VAL A 130 8.52 -8.21 13.93
C VAL A 130 9.85 -7.50 13.80
N GLU A 131 10.92 -8.28 13.83
CA GLU A 131 12.24 -7.85 13.40
C GLU A 131 12.64 -8.62 12.14
N LEU A 132 13.09 -7.88 11.13
CA LEU A 132 13.52 -8.44 9.86
C LEU A 132 15.05 -8.42 9.74
N SER A 133 15.61 -9.50 9.20
CA SER A 133 17.04 -9.57 8.88
C SER A 133 17.30 -10.40 7.62
N GLN A 134 18.47 -10.21 7.01
CA GLN A 134 18.97 -10.99 5.88
C GLN A 134 20.30 -11.62 6.27
N PRO A 135 20.29 -12.74 7.02
CA PRO A 135 21.51 -13.37 7.49
C PRO A 135 22.36 -13.95 6.34
N GLN A 136 21.75 -14.22 5.19
CA GLN A 136 22.36 -14.71 3.96
C GLN A 136 21.67 -14.04 2.76
N GLN A 137 22.32 -14.03 1.60
CA GLN A 137 21.84 -13.28 0.43
C GLN A 137 20.41 -13.65 0.00
N ASP A 138 20.04 -14.92 0.14
CA ASP A 138 18.76 -15.51 -0.26
C ASP A 138 17.85 -15.82 0.95
N VAL A 139 18.23 -15.44 2.17
CA VAL A 139 17.44 -15.76 3.38
C VAL A 139 16.79 -14.51 3.95
N LEU A 140 15.46 -14.48 3.99
CA LEU A 140 14.68 -13.52 4.78
C LEU A 140 14.35 -14.14 6.13
N ARG A 141 14.92 -13.61 7.21
CA ARG A 141 14.56 -14.02 8.57
C ARG A 141 13.59 -13.03 9.20
N ILE A 142 12.48 -13.58 9.69
CA ILE A 142 11.38 -12.91 10.37
C ILE A 142 11.39 -13.39 11.82
N GLU A 143 11.83 -12.57 12.75
CA GLU A 143 11.72 -12.87 14.18
C GLU A 143 10.47 -12.21 14.74
N VAL A 144 9.54 -13.02 15.25
CA VAL A 144 8.28 -12.54 15.81
C VAL A 144 8.37 -12.52 17.32
N ASN A 145 8.24 -11.32 17.90
CA ASN A 145 8.32 -11.02 19.31
C ASN A 145 6.94 -10.61 19.85
N SER A 146 6.78 -10.68 21.17
CA SER A 146 5.60 -10.13 21.83
C SER A 146 5.63 -8.61 21.71
N GLY A 147 4.58 -8.04 21.14
CA GLY A 147 4.42 -6.59 21.03
C GLY A 147 3.69 -6.00 22.22
N TYR A 148 3.73 -4.67 22.33
CA TYR A 148 3.00 -3.91 23.36
C TYR A 148 2.06 -2.85 22.77
N THR A 149 2.10 -2.67 21.45
CA THR A 149 1.33 -1.64 20.72
C THR A 149 0.22 -2.31 19.90
N VAL A 150 -0.94 -1.66 19.83
CA VAL A 150 -2.10 -2.11 19.05
C VAL A 150 -2.41 -1.08 17.97
N PRO A 151 -2.55 -1.47 16.69
CA PRO A 151 -2.32 -2.82 16.18
C PRO A 151 -0.83 -3.19 16.24
N GLY A 152 -0.55 -4.48 16.49
CA GLY A 152 0.78 -5.04 16.25
C GLY A 152 0.94 -5.42 14.78
N ASP A 153 2.14 -5.85 14.41
CA ASP A 153 2.48 -6.32 13.06
C ASP A 153 1.71 -7.60 12.73
N ARG A 154 1.25 -7.75 11.49
CA ARG A 154 0.40 -8.88 11.06
C ARG A 154 0.75 -9.47 9.72
N ALA A 155 1.55 -8.78 8.91
CA ALA A 155 1.97 -9.35 7.65
C ALA A 155 3.37 -8.89 7.23
N ILE A 156 4.09 -9.78 6.55
CA ILE A 156 5.30 -9.44 5.81
C ILE A 156 5.02 -9.60 4.32
N TYR A 157 5.44 -8.60 3.55
CA TYR A 157 5.27 -8.56 2.12
C TYR A 157 6.62 -8.54 1.42
N LEU A 158 6.92 -9.58 0.64
CA LEU A 158 8.01 -9.54 -0.34
C LEU A 158 7.44 -9.12 -1.70
N ARG A 159 7.80 -7.90 -2.13
CA ARG A 159 7.34 -7.31 -3.38
C ARG A 159 8.10 -7.85 -4.58
N ASP A 160 7.51 -7.71 -5.76
CA ASP A 160 8.13 -8.12 -7.03
C ASP A 160 9.40 -7.32 -7.37
N ASP A 161 9.57 -6.13 -6.78
CA ASP A 161 10.80 -5.32 -6.90
C ASP A 161 11.90 -5.72 -5.88
N GLY A 162 11.68 -6.82 -5.16
CA GLY A 162 12.56 -7.39 -4.16
C GLY A 162 12.52 -6.70 -2.79
N SER A 163 11.75 -5.62 -2.62
CA SER A 163 11.65 -4.94 -1.32
C SER A 163 10.76 -5.69 -0.33
N VAL A 164 11.09 -5.57 0.96
CA VAL A 164 10.32 -6.19 2.06
C VAL A 164 9.63 -5.12 2.89
N GLN A 165 8.37 -5.34 3.25
CA GLN A 165 7.58 -4.44 4.09
C GLN A 165 6.85 -5.19 5.20
N ILE A 166 6.70 -4.52 6.35
CA ILE A 166 5.88 -4.95 7.49
C ILE A 166 4.54 -4.19 7.41
N LEU A 167 3.43 -4.88 7.65
CA LEU A 167 2.06 -4.34 7.70
C LEU A 167 1.36 -4.69 9.01
#